data_AF-A0A8C9PCM0-F1
#
_entry.id   AF-A0A8C9PCM0-F1
#
_cell.length_a   1.000
_cell.length_b   1.000
_cell.length_c   1.000
_cell.angle_alpha   90.00
_cell.angle_beta   90.00
_cell.angle_gamma   90.00
#
_symmetry.space_group_name_H-M   'P 1'
#
loop_
_entity.id
_entity.type
_entity.pdbx_description
1 polymer ?
#
loop_
_entity_poly.entity_id
_entity_poly.type
_entity_poly.pdbx_seq_one_letter_code
_entity_poly.pdbx_strand_id
1 'polypeptide(L)'
;MRAARVPPASKATGITGTCLFSLVLCSIHSKELFHSLTISFSRCWEFLLWMDPSNYGGIKGKVPSGIHCGQVRELEDQEGDEQDDEEEQEESVEESEVEDLLENNWNILQFLPQAASCQSYFLMIVSAYIVAVYHSMKEQLRRSGPGTTPVKRRGASQFSQEAEGAAGALPGMITFSQDYVANELTQSFFTITQKIQKKVTGSRSSTEPSEMFPVLPGSHLVLNNPALEFIKYVCKVLSLDTNITNQVNKLNRDLLRLVEVGEFSEEAQFRDPCRSYVLPEVICHSCNFCRDLDLCKDSSFSQDGAVLPQWLCPNCQATYDSAAIEMALVEALQRKLMAFTLQDLVCLKCHGVKETHMPVYCSCAGDFALTIRTQVFMEQVGIFRSIAQHYSMPHLKETLEWLLQKSPQPDH
;
A
#
# COMPACT_ATOMS: atom_id res chain seq x y z
N MET A 1 -13.60 -5.68 -13.66
CA MET A 1 -12.66 -6.81 -13.44
C MET A 1 -12.15 -6.72 -12.01
N ARG A 2 -12.29 -7.77 -11.18
CA ARG A 2 -11.70 -7.78 -9.83
C ARG A 2 -10.34 -8.47 -9.89
N ALA A 3 -9.27 -7.76 -9.55
CA ALA A 3 -7.97 -8.39 -9.36
C ALA A 3 -8.01 -9.20 -8.06
N ALA A 4 -7.81 -10.52 -8.16
CA ALA A 4 -7.71 -11.40 -7.01
C ALA A 4 -6.26 -11.80 -6.81
N ARG A 5 -5.72 -11.58 -5.61
CA ARG A 5 -4.40 -12.09 -5.23
C ARG A 5 -4.54 -13.57 -4.88
N VAL A 6 -3.68 -14.40 -5.45
CA VAL A 6 -3.53 -15.80 -5.05
C VAL A 6 -2.28 -15.90 -4.17
N PRO A 7 -2.37 -16.46 -2.95
CA PRO A 7 -1.21 -16.63 -2.07
C PRO A 7 -0.15 -17.53 -2.72
N PRO A 8 1.13 -17.41 -2.33
CA PRO A 8 2.22 -18.15 -2.96
C PRO A 8 2.00 -19.67 -2.88
N ALA A 9 2.17 -20.35 -4.01
CA ALA A 9 2.28 -21.80 -4.05
C ALA A 9 3.59 -22.20 -3.33
N SER A 10 3.49 -23.06 -2.33
CA SER A 10 4.62 -23.46 -1.50
C SER A 10 5.76 -24.05 -2.36
N LYS A 11 6.93 -23.38 -2.32
CA LYS A 11 8.26 -23.89 -2.74
C LYS A 11 8.54 -24.08 -4.25
N ALA A 12 7.67 -23.60 -5.16
CA ALA A 12 7.98 -23.63 -6.59
C ALA A 12 8.84 -22.42 -6.99
N THR A 13 9.89 -22.63 -7.79
CA THR A 13 10.64 -21.54 -8.45
C THR A 13 9.69 -20.67 -9.28
N GLY A 14 9.94 -19.36 -9.42
CA GLY A 14 9.00 -18.42 -10.05
C GLY A 14 8.47 -18.85 -11.43
N ILE A 15 9.30 -19.56 -12.20
CA ILE A 15 8.96 -20.12 -13.52
C ILE A 15 8.02 -21.34 -13.41
N THR A 16 8.25 -22.25 -12.46
CA THR A 16 7.32 -23.38 -12.23
C THR A 16 5.99 -22.92 -11.63
N GLY A 17 6.00 -21.87 -10.80
CA GLY A 17 4.80 -21.28 -10.21
C GLY A 17 3.85 -20.65 -11.24
N THR A 18 4.39 -19.92 -12.22
CA THR A 18 3.57 -19.32 -13.31
C THR A 18 2.98 -20.39 -14.23
N CYS A 19 3.73 -21.45 -14.53
CA CYS A 19 3.23 -22.61 -15.30
C CYS A 19 2.13 -23.38 -14.54
N LEU A 20 2.31 -23.64 -13.24
CA LEU A 20 1.30 -24.23 -12.36
C LEU A 20 0.02 -23.38 -12.32
N PHE A 21 0.16 -22.05 -12.22
CA PHE A 21 -1.00 -21.16 -12.24
C PHE A 21 -1.75 -21.21 -13.57
N SER A 22 -1.04 -21.30 -14.70
CA SER A 22 -1.64 -21.50 -16.02
C SER A 22 -2.41 -22.82 -16.12
N LEU A 23 -1.86 -23.92 -15.58
CA LEU A 23 -2.57 -25.21 -15.52
C LEU A 23 -3.85 -25.13 -14.67
N VAL A 24 -3.79 -24.44 -13.53
CA VAL A 24 -4.95 -24.21 -12.68
C VAL A 24 -6.00 -23.36 -13.40
N LEU A 25 -5.59 -22.30 -14.10
CA LEU A 25 -6.47 -21.48 -14.94
C LEU A 25 -7.19 -22.31 -16.01
N CYS A 26 -6.46 -23.15 -16.75
CA CYS A 26 -7.03 -24.06 -17.73
C CYS A 26 -8.01 -25.06 -17.08
N SER A 27 -7.71 -25.55 -15.88
CA SER A 27 -8.60 -26.42 -15.12
C SER A 27 -9.87 -25.70 -14.63
N ILE A 28 -9.77 -24.41 -14.27
CA ILE A 28 -10.93 -23.59 -13.90
C ILE A 28 -11.80 -23.32 -15.13
N HIS A 29 -11.20 -22.94 -16.27
CA HIS A 29 -11.92 -22.68 -17.51
C HIS A 29 -12.60 -23.92 -18.10
N SER A 30 -12.10 -25.13 -17.80
CA SER A 30 -12.73 -26.39 -18.24
C SER A 30 -13.95 -26.81 -17.41
N LYS A 31 -14.22 -26.16 -16.26
CA LYS A 31 -15.42 -26.43 -15.45
C LYS A 31 -16.60 -25.61 -15.95
N GLU A 32 -17.76 -26.25 -16.12
CA GLU A 32 -18.99 -25.62 -16.65
C GLU A 32 -19.43 -24.37 -15.88
N LEU A 33 -19.19 -24.33 -14.56
CA LEU A 33 -19.53 -23.18 -13.70
C LEU A 33 -18.76 -21.89 -14.05
N PHE A 34 -17.64 -21.98 -14.77
CA PHE A 34 -16.76 -20.85 -15.08
C PHE A 34 -16.70 -20.55 -16.59
N HIS A 35 -17.60 -21.12 -17.39
CA HIS A 35 -17.59 -20.96 -18.85
C HIS A 35 -17.75 -19.49 -19.31
N SER A 36 -18.39 -18.65 -18.50
CA SER A 36 -18.59 -17.22 -18.77
C SER A 36 -17.55 -16.31 -18.11
N LEU A 37 -16.55 -16.86 -17.43
CA LEU A 37 -15.51 -16.10 -16.74
C LEU A 37 -14.19 -16.23 -17.49
N THR A 38 -13.60 -15.08 -17.84
CA THR A 38 -12.24 -14.99 -18.40
C THR A 38 -11.30 -14.51 -17.32
N ILE A 39 -10.28 -15.31 -17.00
CA ILE A 39 -9.25 -14.97 -16.02
C ILE A 39 -7.93 -14.92 -16.77
N SER A 40 -7.26 -13.78 -16.74
CA SER A 40 -5.93 -13.61 -17.32
C SER A 40 -4.90 -13.35 -16.22
N PHE A 41 -3.72 -13.89 -16.43
CA PHE A 41 -2.56 -13.59 -15.60
C PHE A 41 -2.02 -12.20 -16.00
N SER A 42 -1.74 -11.35 -15.01
CA SER A 42 -1.25 -9.98 -15.26
C SER A 42 0.18 -9.75 -14.78
N ARG A 43 0.49 -10.09 -13.52
CA ARG A 43 1.78 -9.81 -12.87
C ARG A 43 2.12 -10.93 -11.88
N CYS A 44 3.41 -11.26 -11.79
CA CYS A 44 3.99 -12.07 -10.72
C CYS A 44 4.97 -11.21 -9.92
N TRP A 45 5.02 -11.46 -8.62
CA TRP A 45 5.99 -10.88 -7.72
C TRP A 45 6.81 -12.01 -7.10
N GLU A 46 8.13 -11.91 -7.18
CA GLU A 46 9.03 -12.86 -6.50
C GLU A 46 9.22 -12.48 -5.04
N PHE A 47 9.29 -11.18 -4.75
CA PHE A 47 9.31 -10.63 -3.41
C PHE A 47 8.42 -9.39 -3.35
N LEU A 48 7.62 -9.24 -2.29
CA LEU A 48 6.65 -8.15 -2.19
C LEU A 48 6.35 -7.79 -0.74
N LEU A 49 6.67 -6.56 -0.39
CA LEU A 49 6.12 -5.87 0.77
C LEU A 49 4.79 -5.25 0.37
N TRP A 50 3.73 -5.63 1.07
CA TRP A 50 2.37 -5.22 0.72
C TRP A 50 1.64 -4.68 1.94
N MET A 51 1.18 -3.44 1.85
CA MET A 51 0.37 -2.80 2.88
C MET A 51 -1.09 -2.69 2.41
N ASP A 52 -1.31 -2.12 1.23
CA ASP A 52 -2.63 -1.96 0.62
C ASP A 52 -2.49 -1.82 -0.92
N PRO A 53 -3.59 -1.67 -1.70
CA PRO A 53 -3.52 -1.55 -3.16
C PRO A 53 -2.70 -0.37 -3.69
N SER A 54 -2.48 0.68 -2.90
CA SER A 54 -1.75 1.90 -3.28
C SER A 54 -0.40 2.03 -2.56
N ASN A 55 -0.07 1.09 -1.68
CA ASN A 55 1.16 1.05 -0.88
C ASN A 55 1.77 -0.35 -0.94
N TYR A 56 2.68 -0.56 -1.88
CA TYR A 56 3.42 -1.80 -2.05
C TYR A 56 4.79 -1.55 -2.69
N GLY A 57 5.74 -2.44 -2.44
CA GLY A 57 7.06 -2.42 -3.06
C GLY A 57 7.64 -3.82 -3.15
N GLY A 58 8.27 -4.15 -4.26
CA GLY A 58 8.75 -5.51 -4.49
C GLY A 58 9.48 -5.68 -5.81
N ILE A 59 9.89 -6.92 -6.07
CA ILE A 59 10.60 -7.30 -7.29
C ILE A 59 9.69 -8.15 -8.15
N LYS A 60 9.51 -7.70 -9.40
CA LYS A 60 8.69 -8.38 -10.39
C LYS A 60 9.34 -9.69 -10.79
N GLY A 61 8.52 -10.73 -10.90
CA GLY A 61 8.95 -11.98 -11.52
C GLY A 61 8.98 -11.89 -13.04
N LYS A 62 9.95 -12.55 -13.65
CA LYS A 62 9.98 -12.70 -15.12
C LYS A 62 8.80 -13.57 -15.56
N VAL A 63 7.95 -13.02 -16.44
CA VAL A 63 6.83 -13.76 -17.04
C VAL A 63 7.32 -14.33 -18.37
N PRO A 64 7.28 -15.65 -18.60
CA PRO A 64 7.65 -16.20 -19.90
C PRO A 64 6.74 -15.64 -20.99
N SER A 65 7.32 -15.06 -22.04
CA SER A 65 6.64 -14.44 -23.18
C SER A 65 5.84 -15.42 -24.06
N GLY A 66 5.76 -16.71 -23.70
CA GLY A 66 5.08 -17.77 -24.46
C GLY A 66 3.72 -18.22 -23.93
N ILE A 67 3.19 -17.66 -22.83
CA ILE A 67 1.92 -18.14 -22.24
C ILE A 67 0.74 -17.45 -22.93
N HIS A 68 0.54 -17.76 -24.21
CA HIS A 68 -0.74 -17.58 -24.88
C HIS A 68 -1.52 -18.88 -24.72
N CYS A 69 -2.66 -18.83 -24.04
CA CYS A 69 -3.54 -19.98 -23.87
C CYS A 69 -3.94 -20.51 -25.26
N GLY A 70 -3.45 -21.71 -25.64
CA GLY A 70 -3.97 -22.42 -26.82
C GLY A 70 -2.99 -23.18 -27.72
N GLN A 71 -1.68 -23.13 -27.54
CA GLN A 71 -0.77 -23.99 -28.32
C GLN A 71 0.21 -24.74 -27.42
N VAL A 72 -0.11 -26.01 -27.18
CA VAL A 72 0.87 -27.03 -26.84
C VAL A 72 1.80 -27.14 -28.06
N ARG A 73 2.98 -26.53 -27.99
CA ARG A 73 4.08 -26.91 -28.87
C ARG A 73 4.98 -27.83 -28.05
N GLU A 74 5.10 -29.05 -28.54
CA GLU A 74 6.02 -30.07 -28.09
C GLU A 74 7.43 -29.48 -28.11
N LEU A 75 8.09 -29.44 -26.95
CA LEU A 75 9.51 -29.15 -26.85
C LEU A 75 10.23 -30.45 -27.18
N GLU A 76 10.76 -30.54 -28.39
CA GLU A 76 11.74 -31.56 -28.77
C GLU A 76 13.11 -31.16 -28.22
N ASP A 77 13.77 -32.15 -27.60
CA ASP A 77 15.12 -32.09 -27.05
C ASP A 77 16.15 -31.62 -28.08
N GLN A 78 16.93 -30.59 -27.74
CA GLN A 78 18.27 -30.40 -28.28
C GLN A 78 19.24 -30.20 -27.11
N GLU A 79 19.84 -31.31 -26.70
CA GLU A 79 21.09 -31.34 -25.93
C GLU A 79 22.22 -30.81 -26.83
N GLY A 80 22.78 -29.65 -26.46
CA GLY A 80 23.97 -29.06 -27.06
C GLY A 80 24.90 -28.63 -25.92
N ASP A 81 25.96 -29.40 -25.78
CA ASP A 81 26.98 -29.39 -24.72
C ASP A 81 28.00 -28.26 -24.97
N GLU A 82 27.97 -27.19 -24.16
CA GLU A 82 29.11 -26.28 -23.96
C GLU A 82 29.13 -25.84 -22.49
N GLN A 83 30.01 -26.48 -21.70
CA GLN A 83 30.32 -26.15 -20.32
C GLN A 83 31.63 -25.36 -20.25
N ASP A 84 31.69 -24.49 -19.25
CA ASP A 84 32.87 -23.85 -18.65
C ASP A 84 33.31 -22.52 -19.29
N ASP A 85 32.68 -21.41 -18.87
CA ASP A 85 33.31 -20.09 -18.58
C ASP A 85 32.29 -18.95 -18.24
N GLU A 86 31.00 -19.24 -18.01
CA GLU A 86 29.96 -18.20 -17.81
C GLU A 86 29.65 -17.79 -16.35
N GLU A 87 30.15 -18.50 -15.33
CA GLU A 87 29.71 -18.27 -13.93
C GLU A 87 30.18 -16.93 -13.33
N GLU A 88 31.29 -16.35 -13.77
CA GLU A 88 31.80 -15.06 -13.24
C GLU A 88 31.28 -13.82 -14.00
N GLN A 89 30.71 -13.98 -15.20
CA GLN A 89 30.12 -12.88 -15.97
C GLN A 89 28.61 -12.70 -15.72
N GLU A 90 27.89 -13.77 -15.35
CA GLU A 90 26.46 -13.70 -15.00
C GLU A 90 26.18 -12.86 -13.73
N GLU A 91 27.06 -12.89 -12.71
CA GLU A 91 26.83 -12.17 -11.45
C GLU A 91 26.72 -10.64 -11.63
N SER A 92 27.53 -10.06 -12.51
CA SER A 92 27.54 -8.61 -12.76
C SER A 92 26.36 -8.13 -13.62
N VAL A 93 25.77 -9.02 -14.43
CA VAL A 93 24.63 -8.73 -15.29
C VAL A 93 23.33 -8.92 -14.51
N GLU A 94 23.23 -9.94 -13.63
CA GLU A 94 22.05 -10.18 -12.80
C GLU A 94 21.76 -9.06 -11.79
N GLU A 95 22.78 -8.41 -11.18
CA GLU A 95 22.55 -7.31 -10.22
C GLU A 95 21.88 -6.10 -10.88
N SER A 96 22.28 -5.75 -12.11
CA SER A 96 21.68 -4.66 -12.87
C SER A 96 20.23 -4.93 -13.29
N GLU A 97 19.88 -6.19 -13.56
CA GLU A 97 18.51 -6.58 -13.91
C GLU A 97 17.55 -6.49 -12.72
N VAL A 98 18.04 -6.66 -11.48
CA VAL A 98 17.19 -6.61 -10.27
C VAL A 98 16.71 -5.18 -9.99
N GLU A 99 17.54 -4.17 -10.23
CA GLU A 99 17.15 -2.77 -10.11
C GLU A 99 16.04 -2.40 -11.11
N ASP A 100 16.11 -2.91 -12.34
CA ASP A 100 15.09 -2.70 -13.37
C ASP A 100 13.75 -3.39 -13.06
N LEU A 101 13.78 -4.48 -12.28
CA LEU A 101 12.59 -5.23 -11.86
C LEU A 101 11.93 -4.70 -10.58
N LEU A 102 12.59 -3.77 -9.88
CA LEU A 102 12.09 -3.17 -8.65
C LEU A 102 10.94 -2.19 -8.94
N GLU A 103 9.75 -2.48 -8.40
CA GLU A 103 8.61 -1.55 -8.43
C GLU A 103 8.32 -1.05 -7.02
N ASN A 104 8.26 0.27 -6.86
CA ASN A 104 7.88 0.96 -5.64
C ASN A 104 6.65 1.81 -5.91
N ASN A 105 5.51 1.44 -5.33
CA ASN A 105 4.29 2.22 -5.40
C ASN A 105 3.82 2.56 -3.98
N TRP A 106 4.25 3.72 -3.48
CA TRP A 106 3.97 4.15 -2.11
C TRP A 106 3.17 5.46 -2.13
N ASN A 107 1.85 5.39 -1.93
CA ASN A 107 1.03 6.59 -1.75
C ASN A 107 1.47 7.41 -0.53
N ILE A 108 1.81 6.75 0.59
CA ILE A 108 2.28 7.43 1.81
C ILE A 108 3.54 8.28 1.58
N LEU A 109 4.37 7.93 0.61
CA LEU A 109 5.57 8.68 0.22
C LEU A 109 5.23 10.10 -0.24
N GLN A 110 4.12 10.25 -0.97
CA GLN A 110 3.74 11.53 -1.57
C GLN A 110 3.39 12.57 -0.52
N PHE A 111 3.01 12.14 0.69
CA PHE A 111 2.71 13.00 1.83
C PHE A 111 3.97 13.44 2.60
N LEU A 112 5.16 12.96 2.25
CA LEU A 112 6.42 13.48 2.79
C LEU A 112 6.86 14.72 2.01
N PRO A 113 7.51 15.70 2.66
CA PRO A 113 8.07 16.87 1.99
C PRO A 113 9.10 16.49 0.93
N GLN A 114 9.02 17.14 -0.24
CA GLN A 114 10.11 17.09 -1.22
C GLN A 114 11.37 17.81 -0.70
N ALA A 115 11.16 18.81 0.17
CA ALA A 115 12.22 19.50 0.88
C ALA A 115 13.10 18.52 1.67
N ALA A 116 14.38 18.85 1.80
CA ALA A 116 15.40 18.01 2.42
C ALA A 116 15.55 16.59 1.82
N SER A 117 14.96 16.32 0.64
CA SER A 117 15.01 15.02 -0.05
C SER A 117 14.35 13.87 0.72
N CYS A 118 13.34 14.15 1.55
CA CYS A 118 12.70 13.11 2.38
C CYS A 118 12.12 11.97 1.52
N GLN A 119 11.49 12.30 0.38
CA GLN A 119 10.94 11.29 -0.51
C GLN A 119 12.03 10.38 -1.11
N SER A 120 13.12 10.96 -1.60
CA SER A 120 14.25 10.19 -2.15
C SER A 120 14.90 9.30 -1.10
N TYR A 121 15.05 9.81 0.12
CA TYR A 121 15.59 9.02 1.24
C TYR A 121 14.67 7.89 1.66
N PHE A 122 13.36 8.07 1.59
CA PHE A 122 12.39 7.01 1.90
C PHE A 122 12.56 5.86 0.91
N LEU A 123 12.56 6.18 -0.39
CA LEU A 123 12.76 5.19 -1.44
C LEU A 123 14.11 4.50 -1.29
N MET A 124 15.18 5.24 -0.97
CA MET A 124 16.50 4.66 -0.77
C MET A 124 16.52 3.58 0.33
N ILE A 125 15.93 3.86 1.51
CA ILE A 125 15.92 2.90 2.63
C ILE A 125 15.04 1.68 2.29
N VAL A 126 13.83 1.92 1.78
CA VAL A 126 12.88 0.85 1.47
C VAL A 126 13.40 -0.04 0.34
N SER A 127 13.91 0.55 -0.75
CA SER A 127 14.51 -0.17 -1.86
C SER A 127 15.73 -0.97 -1.44
N ALA A 128 16.64 -0.38 -0.65
CA ALA A 128 17.83 -1.08 -0.16
C ALA A 128 17.46 -2.33 0.66
N TYR A 129 16.44 -2.23 1.52
CA TYR A 129 15.95 -3.37 2.26
C TYR A 129 15.30 -4.44 1.36
N ILE A 130 14.43 -4.04 0.41
CA ILE A 130 13.80 -4.97 -0.53
C ILE A 130 14.84 -5.75 -1.34
N VAL A 131 15.83 -5.05 -1.90
CA VAL A 131 16.88 -5.62 -2.73
C VAL A 131 17.78 -6.55 -1.89
N ALA A 132 18.24 -6.10 -0.71
CA ALA A 132 19.10 -6.91 0.15
C ALA A 132 18.43 -8.21 0.60
N VAL A 133 17.17 -8.15 1.03
CA VAL A 133 16.41 -9.33 1.47
C VAL A 133 16.15 -10.27 0.30
N TYR A 134 15.86 -9.74 -0.88
CA TYR A 134 15.67 -10.55 -2.08
C TYR A 134 16.95 -11.26 -2.55
N HIS A 135 18.10 -10.58 -2.56
CA HIS A 135 19.37 -11.22 -2.88
C HIS A 135 19.68 -12.36 -1.89
N SER A 136 19.48 -12.12 -0.60
CA SER A 136 19.61 -13.17 0.42
C SER A 136 18.67 -14.35 0.18
N MET A 137 17.41 -14.07 -0.20
CA MET A 137 16.43 -15.09 -0.53
C MET A 137 16.87 -15.93 -1.75
N LYS A 138 17.35 -15.29 -2.81
CA LYS A 138 17.87 -15.96 -4.01
C LYS A 138 19.07 -16.83 -3.72
N GLU A 139 20.03 -16.31 -2.95
CA GLU A 139 21.25 -17.03 -2.57
C GLU A 139 20.93 -18.28 -1.74
N GLN A 140 20.01 -18.17 -0.78
CA GLN A 140 19.57 -19.31 0.02
C GLN A 140 18.81 -20.36 -0.81
N LEU A 141 18.07 -19.92 -1.83
CA LEU A 141 17.39 -20.82 -2.76
C LEU A 141 18.39 -21.56 -3.65
N ARG A 142 19.43 -20.88 -4.17
CA ARG A 142 20.55 -21.50 -4.91
C ARG A 142 21.23 -22.57 -4.08
N ARG A 143 21.53 -22.28 -2.80
CA ARG A 143 22.16 -23.24 -1.88
C ARG A 143 21.29 -24.44 -1.53
N SER A 144 19.97 -24.31 -1.58
CA SER A 144 19.00 -25.35 -1.21
C SER A 144 18.53 -26.22 -2.38
N GLY A 145 19.12 -26.06 -3.58
CA GLY A 145 18.77 -26.82 -4.78
C GLY A 145 18.97 -28.35 -4.64
N PRO A 146 18.22 -29.18 -5.38
CA PRO A 146 18.40 -30.63 -5.36
C PRO A 146 19.81 -31.00 -5.87
N GLY A 147 20.66 -31.52 -4.99
CA GLY A 147 22.03 -31.96 -5.33
C GLY A 147 23.12 -31.54 -4.34
N THR A 148 22.85 -30.57 -3.45
CA THR A 148 23.88 -29.95 -2.59
C THR A 148 23.74 -30.27 -1.09
N THR A 149 23.01 -31.33 -0.70
CA THR A 149 23.03 -31.77 0.71
C THR A 149 24.39 -32.37 1.06
N PRO A 150 25.18 -31.78 1.98
CA PRO A 150 26.39 -32.43 2.45
C PRO A 150 26.00 -33.70 3.19
N VAL A 151 26.68 -34.81 2.91
CA VAL A 151 26.52 -36.09 3.61
C VAL A 151 26.83 -35.88 5.09
N LYS A 152 25.80 -35.68 5.91
CA LYS A 152 25.95 -35.64 7.38
C LYS A 152 26.27 -37.07 7.85
N ARG A 153 27.53 -37.33 8.22
CA ARG A 153 27.92 -38.55 8.95
C ARG A 153 27.07 -38.66 10.22
N ARG A 154 26.35 -39.78 10.37
CA ARG A 154 25.58 -40.13 11.57
C ARG A 154 26.50 -40.11 12.80
N GLY A 155 26.36 -39.07 13.63
CA GLY A 155 26.81 -39.03 15.02
C GLY A 155 25.59 -39.07 15.93
N ALA A 156 25.59 -39.99 16.89
CA ALA A 156 24.48 -40.19 17.82
C ALA A 156 24.36 -39.02 18.80
N SER A 157 23.16 -38.43 18.93
CA SER A 157 22.44 -38.20 20.20
C SER A 157 21.50 -36.98 20.16
N GLN A 158 20.34 -37.20 20.78
CA GLN A 158 19.37 -36.28 21.38
C GLN A 158 18.54 -35.37 20.47
N PHE A 159 17.26 -35.72 20.46
CA PHE A 159 16.12 -35.05 19.86
C PHE A 159 15.71 -33.88 20.74
N SER A 160 15.97 -32.65 20.30
CA SER A 160 15.27 -31.46 20.79
C SER A 160 14.24 -31.06 19.73
N GLN A 161 12.97 -31.14 20.10
CA GLN A 161 11.84 -30.69 19.30
C GLN A 161 11.97 -29.17 19.08
N GLU A 162 12.28 -28.76 17.85
CA GLU A 162 12.00 -27.40 17.40
C GLU A 162 10.59 -27.35 16.83
N ALA A 163 9.85 -26.35 17.28
CA ALA A 163 8.45 -26.13 17.00
C ALA A 163 8.22 -25.91 15.49
N GLU A 164 7.37 -26.74 14.90
CA GLU A 164 6.67 -26.43 13.67
C GLU A 164 5.80 -25.19 13.91
N GLY A 165 6.20 -24.05 13.33
CA GLY A 165 5.43 -22.82 13.46
C GLY A 165 5.92 -21.71 12.55
N ALA A 166 5.11 -21.42 11.53
CA ALA A 166 5.05 -20.21 10.71
C ALA A 166 5.96 -20.10 9.47
N ALA A 167 5.28 -20.08 8.32
CA ALA A 167 5.63 -19.43 7.06
C ALA A 167 7.03 -19.66 6.50
N GLY A 168 7.18 -20.68 5.63
CA GLY A 168 7.89 -20.67 4.33
C GLY A 168 9.31 -20.08 4.16
N ALA A 169 9.92 -19.45 5.16
CA ALA A 169 11.17 -18.72 5.08
C ALA A 169 12.32 -19.58 5.60
N LEU A 170 13.42 -19.62 4.86
CA LEU A 170 14.62 -20.35 5.25
C LEU A 170 15.26 -19.64 6.47
N PRO A 171 15.63 -20.36 7.55
CA PRO A 171 16.19 -19.75 8.76
C PRO A 171 17.36 -18.79 8.51
N GLY A 172 18.20 -19.06 7.51
CA GLY A 172 19.33 -18.21 7.13
C GLY A 172 18.94 -16.86 6.51
N MET A 173 17.77 -16.77 5.86
CA MET A 173 17.23 -15.51 5.34
C MET A 173 16.73 -14.63 6.49
N ILE A 174 16.07 -15.24 7.49
CA ILE A 174 15.57 -14.55 8.67
C ILE A 174 16.74 -13.91 9.43
N THR A 175 17.80 -14.68 9.72
CA THR A 175 18.98 -14.14 10.42
C THR A 175 19.64 -13.01 9.64
N PHE A 176 19.81 -13.16 8.32
CA PHE A 176 20.36 -12.10 7.48
C PHE A 176 19.53 -10.82 7.55
N SER A 177 18.20 -10.93 7.39
CA SER A 177 17.30 -9.77 7.43
C SER A 177 17.38 -9.03 8.77
N GLN A 178 17.48 -9.78 9.88
CA GLN A 178 17.61 -9.23 11.21
C GLN A 178 18.93 -8.51 11.42
N ASP A 179 20.05 -9.11 10.99
CA ASP A 179 21.39 -8.53 11.10
C ASP A 179 21.56 -7.29 10.21
N TYR A 180 21.03 -7.34 8.99
CA TYR A 180 21.05 -6.21 8.06
C TYR A 180 20.31 -5.00 8.63
N VAL A 181 19.11 -5.21 9.17
CA VAL A 181 18.32 -4.15 9.81
C VAL A 181 19.03 -3.61 11.04
N ALA A 182 19.55 -4.48 11.91
CA ALA A 182 20.18 -4.09 13.17
C ALA A 182 21.48 -3.30 12.98
N ASN A 183 22.23 -3.55 11.89
CA ASN A 183 23.54 -2.99 11.67
C ASN A 183 23.56 -1.93 10.57
N GLU A 184 23.45 -2.32 9.30
CA GLU A 184 23.65 -1.42 8.17
C GLU A 184 22.48 -0.45 7.97
N LEU A 185 21.25 -0.97 7.96
CA LEU A 185 20.06 -0.15 7.75
C LEU A 185 19.88 0.86 8.89
N THR A 186 20.11 0.42 10.13
CA THR A 186 20.08 1.27 11.32
C THR A 186 21.02 2.46 11.17
N GLN A 187 22.30 2.23 10.83
CA GLN A 187 23.29 3.31 10.67
C GLN A 187 22.91 4.29 9.54
N SER A 188 22.45 3.75 8.41
CA SER A 188 21.99 4.56 7.28
C SER A 188 20.79 5.44 7.66
N PHE A 189 19.80 4.85 8.33
CA PHE A 189 18.58 5.54 8.75
C PHE A 189 18.86 6.62 9.81
N PHE A 190 19.74 6.38 10.77
CA PHE A 190 20.20 7.41 11.71
C PHE A 190 20.87 8.59 10.99
N THR A 191 21.80 8.30 10.08
CA THR A 191 22.53 9.32 9.32
C THR A 191 21.58 10.18 8.48
N ILE A 192 20.62 9.55 7.80
CA ILE A 192 19.61 10.23 6.99
C ILE A 192 18.69 11.09 7.88
N THR A 193 18.21 10.54 8.99
CA THR A 193 17.32 11.27 9.91
C THR A 193 18.01 12.50 10.48
N GLN A 194 19.29 12.41 10.85
CA GLN A 194 20.09 13.57 11.26
C GLN A 194 20.27 14.59 10.14
N LYS A 195 20.47 14.16 8.89
CA LYS A 195 20.54 15.06 7.72
C LYS A 195 19.23 15.80 7.50
N ILE A 196 18.09 15.13 7.64
CA ILE A 196 16.76 15.75 7.55
C ILE A 196 16.60 16.76 8.69
N GLN A 197 16.86 16.36 9.94
CA GLN A 197 16.75 17.24 11.10
C GLN A 197 17.57 18.52 10.94
N LYS A 198 18.85 18.42 10.53
CA LYS A 198 19.73 19.59 10.28
C LYS A 198 19.22 20.53 9.19
N LYS A 199 18.54 20.01 8.17
CA LYS A 199 17.97 20.82 7.08
C LYS A 199 16.63 21.45 7.41
N VAL A 200 15.92 20.91 8.40
CA VAL A 200 14.51 21.22 8.70
C VAL A 200 14.34 21.94 10.05
N THR A 201 15.39 22.07 10.87
CA THR A 201 15.41 22.67 12.22
C THR A 201 14.91 24.12 12.35
N GLY A 202 14.39 24.76 11.30
CA GLY A 202 13.83 26.10 11.32
C GLY A 202 12.40 26.24 11.86
N SER A 203 11.63 25.15 12.08
CA SER A 203 10.23 25.24 12.52
C SER A 203 9.84 24.14 13.50
N ARG A 204 10.30 24.22 14.77
CA ARG A 204 10.02 23.20 15.81
C ARG A 204 8.85 23.54 16.74
N SER A 205 8.03 24.57 16.49
CA SER A 205 6.99 24.95 17.45
C SER A 205 5.85 25.79 16.85
N SER A 206 5.07 25.21 15.94
CA SER A 206 3.77 25.77 15.59
C SER A 206 2.71 24.67 15.64
N THR A 207 1.56 24.97 16.27
CA THR A 207 0.29 24.25 16.08
C THR A 207 -0.24 24.35 14.65
N GLU A 208 0.37 25.22 13.84
CA GLU A 208 0.09 25.37 12.41
C GLU A 208 0.79 24.29 11.57
N PRO A 209 0.11 23.73 10.54
CA PRO A 209 0.70 22.82 9.57
C PRO A 209 1.98 23.41 8.98
N SER A 210 3.05 22.63 8.92
CA SER A 210 4.26 23.10 8.25
C SER A 210 4.00 23.24 6.75
N GLU A 211 4.25 24.44 6.18
CA GLU A 211 4.15 24.72 4.74
C GLU A 211 5.03 23.79 3.87
N MET A 212 5.94 23.04 4.50
CA MET A 212 6.82 22.09 3.83
C MET A 212 6.09 20.81 3.37
N PHE A 213 4.94 20.47 3.98
CA PHE A 213 4.18 19.28 3.62
C PHE A 213 3.23 19.56 2.46
N PRO A 214 3.17 18.67 1.46
CA PRO A 214 2.22 18.81 0.37
C PRO A 214 0.79 18.58 0.85
N VAL A 215 -0.14 19.44 0.42
CA VAL A 215 -1.57 19.29 0.68
C VAL A 215 -2.20 18.51 -0.47
N LEU A 216 -2.24 17.19 -0.32
CA LEU A 216 -2.82 16.27 -1.29
C LEU A 216 -4.30 15.94 -0.97
N PRO A 217 -5.08 15.42 -1.93
CA PRO A 217 -6.42 14.93 -1.66
C PRO A 217 -6.42 13.90 -0.52
N GLY A 218 -7.34 14.06 0.43
CA GLY A 218 -7.45 13.16 1.58
C GLY A 218 -6.48 13.45 2.72
N SER A 219 -5.65 14.51 2.62
CA SER A 219 -4.86 15.03 3.74
C SER A 219 -5.78 15.45 4.88
N HIS A 220 -5.56 14.88 6.05
CA HIS A 220 -6.35 15.19 7.25
C HIS A 220 -5.52 15.29 8.54
N LEU A 221 -4.25 14.90 8.47
CA LEU A 221 -3.32 15.02 9.59
C LEU A 221 -2.64 16.38 9.55
N VAL A 222 -2.43 16.97 10.73
CA VAL A 222 -1.63 18.18 10.90
C VAL A 222 -0.18 17.75 11.08
N LEU A 223 0.61 17.83 10.01
CA LEU A 223 1.99 17.38 9.99
C LEU A 223 2.95 18.56 10.19
N ASN A 224 3.77 18.49 11.24
CA ASN A 224 4.64 19.59 11.64
C ASN A 224 6.13 19.21 11.65
N ASN A 225 6.45 17.92 11.79
CA ASN A 225 7.83 17.45 11.93
C ASN A 225 8.21 16.45 10.83
N PRO A 226 8.90 16.91 9.76
CA PRO A 226 9.33 16.04 8.65
C PRO A 226 10.20 14.86 9.05
N ALA A 227 11.07 15.02 10.07
CA ALA A 227 11.91 13.93 10.53
C ALA A 227 11.09 12.85 11.25
N LEU A 228 10.10 13.25 12.05
CA LEU A 228 9.20 12.33 12.75
C LEU A 228 8.35 11.53 11.76
N GLU A 229 7.72 12.20 10.78
CA GLU A 229 6.88 11.51 9.79
C GLU A 229 7.71 10.61 8.86
N PHE A 230 8.93 11.03 8.52
CA PHE A 230 9.87 10.18 7.82
C PHE A 230 10.16 8.88 8.60
N ILE A 231 10.44 8.99 9.92
CA ILE A 231 10.66 7.80 10.77
C ILE A 231 9.42 6.90 10.74
N LYS A 232 8.24 7.47 11.00
CA LYS A 232 6.98 6.74 11.09
C LYS A 232 6.68 5.96 9.81
N TYR A 233 6.87 6.57 8.64
CA TYR A 233 6.49 5.96 7.37
C TYR A 233 7.45 4.81 7.02
N VAL A 234 8.77 5.02 7.16
CA VAL A 234 9.77 3.97 6.90
C VAL A 234 9.61 2.82 7.88
N CYS A 235 9.49 3.09 9.18
CA CYS A 235 9.27 2.05 10.18
C CYS A 235 7.97 1.28 9.95
N LYS A 236 6.90 1.95 9.49
CA LYS A 236 5.65 1.29 9.15
C LYS A 236 5.83 0.31 7.99
N VAL A 237 6.54 0.68 6.93
CA VAL A 237 6.84 -0.21 5.80
C VAL A 237 7.70 -1.39 6.24
N LEU A 238 8.77 -1.16 7.00
CA LEU A 238 9.62 -2.24 7.50
C LEU A 238 8.87 -3.19 8.44
N SER A 239 7.89 -2.70 9.19
CA SER A 239 7.05 -3.52 10.07
C SER A 239 6.13 -4.50 9.33
N LEU A 240 6.02 -4.40 8.00
CA LEU A 240 5.29 -5.37 7.17
C LEU A 240 5.98 -6.75 7.16
N ASP A 241 7.29 -6.79 7.37
CA ASP A 241 8.01 -8.05 7.57
C ASP A 241 7.98 -8.46 9.05
N THR A 242 7.27 -9.56 9.33
CA THR A 242 7.13 -10.13 10.67
C THR A 242 8.46 -10.66 11.23
N ASN A 243 9.44 -10.96 10.37
CA ASN A 243 10.73 -11.52 10.79
C ASN A 243 11.65 -10.49 11.48
N ILE A 244 11.45 -9.19 11.22
CA ILE A 244 12.30 -8.11 11.72
C ILE A 244 11.59 -7.18 12.73
N THR A 245 10.41 -7.56 13.22
CA THR A 245 9.57 -6.69 14.07
C THR A 245 10.32 -6.17 15.31
N ASN A 246 11.13 -7.01 15.96
CA ASN A 246 11.88 -6.60 17.17
C ASN A 246 12.98 -5.57 16.86
N GLN A 247 13.66 -5.75 15.73
CA GLN A 247 14.73 -4.89 15.24
C GLN A 247 14.16 -3.54 14.83
N VAL A 248 13.02 -3.53 14.14
CA VAL A 248 12.28 -2.30 13.78
C VAL A 248 11.77 -1.57 15.01
N ASN A 249 11.24 -2.27 16.02
CA ASN A 249 10.80 -1.65 17.28
C ASN A 249 11.97 -0.99 18.03
N LYS A 250 13.13 -1.66 18.09
CA LYS A 250 14.35 -1.11 18.67
C LYS A 250 14.81 0.15 17.92
N LEU A 251 14.86 0.06 16.58
CA LEU A 251 15.24 1.16 15.70
C LEU A 251 14.30 2.37 15.85
N ASN A 252 12.99 2.15 15.86
CA ASN A 252 11.98 3.18 16.03
C ASN A 252 12.19 3.91 17.37
N ARG A 253 12.34 3.17 18.48
CA ARG A 253 12.60 3.77 19.80
C ARG A 253 13.86 4.63 19.79
N ASP A 254 14.95 4.12 19.22
CA ASP A 254 16.23 4.81 19.25
C ASP A 254 16.21 6.06 18.33
N LEU A 255 15.45 6.04 17.22
CA LEU A 255 15.19 7.19 16.34
C LEU A 255 14.25 8.23 16.95
N LEU A 256 13.20 7.81 17.66
CA LEU A 256 12.30 8.72 18.37
C LEU A 256 13.05 9.51 19.46
N ARG A 257 14.00 8.85 20.15
CA ARG A 257 14.90 9.52 21.09
C ARG A 257 15.76 10.59 20.41
N LEU A 258 16.23 10.37 19.18
CA LEU A 258 16.98 11.36 18.41
C LEU A 258 16.15 12.62 18.06
N VAL A 259 14.85 12.45 17.83
CA VAL A 259 13.92 13.55 17.50
C VAL A 259 13.26 14.16 18.75
N GLU A 260 13.58 13.64 19.95
CA GLU A 260 13.08 14.07 21.25
C GLU A 260 11.56 13.83 21.43
N VAL A 261 11.05 12.76 20.83
CA VAL A 261 9.63 12.34 20.95
C VAL A 261 9.54 11.06 21.78
N GLY A 262 8.58 11.01 22.71
CA GLY A 262 8.35 9.84 23.55
C GLY A 262 7.77 8.66 22.76
N GLU A 263 8.18 7.43 23.06
CA GLU A 263 7.73 6.21 22.35
C GLU A 263 6.23 5.93 22.51
N PHE A 264 5.63 6.41 23.61
CA PHE A 264 4.20 6.26 23.93
C PHE A 264 3.40 7.54 23.66
N SER A 265 3.99 8.54 22.99
CA SER A 265 3.23 9.74 22.64
C SER A 265 2.24 9.43 21.52
N GLU A 266 1.12 10.16 21.49
CA GLU A 266 0.16 10.08 20.38
C GLU A 266 0.78 10.53 19.04
N GLU A 267 1.78 11.40 19.08
CA GLU A 267 2.50 11.90 17.89
C GLU A 267 3.40 10.82 17.26
N ALA A 268 3.94 9.91 18.07
CA ALA A 268 4.78 8.81 17.61
C ALA A 268 4.01 7.69 16.90
N GLN A 269 2.70 7.58 17.13
CA GLN A 269 1.88 6.55 16.51
C GLN A 269 1.69 6.83 15.01
N PHE A 270 1.98 5.82 14.18
CA PHE A 270 1.68 5.91 12.75
C PHE A 270 0.17 6.00 12.52
N ARG A 271 -0.25 7.00 11.76
CA ARG A 271 -1.60 7.16 11.24
C ARG A 271 -1.48 7.35 9.73
N ASP A 272 -2.34 6.70 8.95
CA ASP A 272 -2.33 6.86 7.49
C ASP A 272 -2.60 8.34 7.16
N PRO A 273 -1.72 9.04 6.43
CA PRO A 273 -1.93 10.45 6.08
C PRO A 273 -3.08 10.66 5.09
N CYS A 274 -3.46 9.63 4.32
CA CYS A 274 -4.42 9.73 3.23
C CYS A 274 -5.75 9.06 3.57
N ARG A 275 -6.83 9.84 3.66
CA ARG A 275 -8.19 9.29 3.63
C ARG A 275 -8.60 9.02 2.19
N SER A 276 -8.91 7.76 1.88
CA SER A 276 -9.43 7.36 0.57
C SER A 276 -10.88 7.76 0.37
N TYR A 277 -11.22 8.19 -0.83
CA TYR A 277 -12.61 8.25 -1.29
C TYR A 277 -12.74 7.54 -2.63
N VAL A 278 -13.48 6.43 -2.61
CA VAL A 278 -13.63 5.54 -3.75
C VAL A 278 -14.99 5.77 -4.41
N LEU A 279 -14.97 6.15 -5.69
CA LEU A 279 -16.15 6.13 -6.54
C LEU A 279 -16.35 4.70 -7.07
N PRO A 280 -17.50 4.06 -6.77
CA PRO A 280 -17.78 2.73 -7.26
C PRO A 280 -18.08 2.74 -8.76
N GLU A 281 -17.67 1.68 -9.46
CA GLU A 281 -18.15 1.34 -10.81
C GLU A 281 -17.97 2.44 -11.87
N VAL A 282 -16.84 3.15 -11.87
CA VAL A 282 -16.50 4.13 -12.89
C VAL A 282 -16.16 3.42 -14.21
N ILE A 283 -16.89 3.79 -15.28
CA ILE A 283 -16.77 3.19 -16.61
C ILE A 283 -15.90 4.09 -17.50
N CYS A 284 -14.87 3.53 -18.13
CA CYS A 284 -14.09 4.23 -19.14
C CYS A 284 -14.87 4.31 -20.46
N HIS A 285 -15.16 5.51 -20.96
CA HIS A 285 -15.86 5.71 -22.23
C HIS A 285 -15.12 5.17 -23.47
N SER A 286 -13.79 5.04 -23.41
CA SER A 286 -12.98 4.58 -24.55
C SER A 286 -12.90 3.06 -24.69
N CYS A 287 -12.86 2.31 -23.57
CA CYS A 287 -12.69 0.85 -23.59
C CYS A 287 -13.73 0.07 -22.78
N ASN A 288 -14.73 0.75 -22.20
CA ASN A 288 -15.76 0.20 -21.32
C ASN A 288 -15.23 -0.55 -20.10
N PHE A 289 -13.98 -0.29 -19.71
CA PHE A 289 -13.41 -0.86 -18.51
C PHE A 289 -14.07 -0.24 -17.28
N CYS A 290 -14.73 -1.09 -16.48
CA CYS A 290 -15.40 -0.72 -15.24
C CYS A 290 -14.55 -1.11 -14.03
N ARG A 291 -14.27 -0.12 -13.17
CA ARG A 291 -13.52 -0.27 -11.92
C ARG A 291 -13.97 0.73 -10.88
N ASP A 292 -13.66 0.43 -9.63
CA ASP A 292 -13.70 1.43 -8.59
C ASP A 292 -12.50 2.38 -8.75
N LEU A 293 -12.70 3.67 -8.51
CA LEU A 293 -11.69 4.72 -8.69
C LEU A 293 -11.47 5.47 -7.38
N ASP A 294 -10.26 5.36 -6.81
CA ASP A 294 -9.88 6.09 -5.61
C ASP A 294 -9.35 7.47 -5.98
N LEU A 295 -10.16 8.50 -5.74
CA LEU A 295 -9.82 9.87 -6.13
C LEU A 295 -8.65 10.44 -5.34
N CYS A 296 -8.28 9.85 -4.21
CA CYS A 296 -7.18 10.33 -3.38
C CYS A 296 -5.86 9.62 -3.68
N LYS A 297 -5.91 8.45 -4.32
CA LYS A 297 -4.72 7.58 -4.51
C LYS A 297 -4.40 7.28 -5.98
N ASP A 298 -5.37 7.36 -6.90
CA ASP A 298 -5.20 6.95 -8.31
C ASP A 298 -4.77 8.07 -9.27
N SER A 299 -4.33 9.24 -8.79
CA SER A 299 -3.92 10.31 -9.71
C SER A 299 -2.56 10.08 -10.33
N SER A 300 -2.50 10.19 -11.65
CA SER A 300 -1.23 10.34 -12.37
C SER A 300 -0.78 11.79 -12.25
N PHE A 301 0.30 12.03 -11.51
CA PHE A 301 0.96 13.33 -11.45
C PHE A 301 1.87 13.50 -12.67
N SER A 302 1.68 14.57 -13.43
CA SER A 302 2.75 15.09 -14.29
C SER A 302 3.79 15.79 -13.42
N GLN A 303 5.07 15.48 -13.60
CA GLN A 303 6.17 16.09 -12.85
C GLN A 303 6.25 17.62 -13.02
N ASP A 304 5.67 18.13 -14.10
CA ASP A 304 5.49 19.54 -14.34
C ASP A 304 4.17 20.00 -13.71
N GLY A 305 4.23 20.63 -12.53
CA GLY A 305 3.08 21.18 -11.79
C GLY A 305 2.26 22.28 -12.51
N ALA A 306 2.35 22.35 -13.83
CA ALA A 306 1.59 23.21 -14.72
C ALA A 306 0.29 22.56 -15.22
N VAL A 307 0.15 21.23 -15.14
CA VAL A 307 -1.04 20.51 -15.60
C VAL A 307 -1.80 19.97 -14.40
N LEU A 308 -3.12 20.20 -14.40
CA LEU A 308 -4.01 19.65 -13.36
C LEU A 308 -3.88 18.12 -13.33
N PRO A 309 -3.89 17.50 -12.15
CA PRO A 309 -3.80 16.05 -12.02
C PRO A 309 -4.98 15.38 -12.70
N GLN A 310 -4.71 14.30 -13.44
CA GLN A 310 -5.72 13.57 -14.22
C GLN A 310 -5.81 12.13 -13.74
N TRP A 311 -6.97 11.52 -13.98
CA TRP A 311 -7.17 10.08 -13.78
C TRP A 311 -7.13 9.37 -15.11
N LEU A 312 -6.31 8.31 -15.19
CA LEU A 312 -6.16 7.51 -16.39
C LEU A 312 -6.85 6.16 -16.22
N CYS A 313 -7.40 5.65 -17.31
CA CYS A 313 -7.87 4.28 -17.38
C CYS A 313 -6.66 3.33 -17.38
N PRO A 314 -6.57 2.36 -16.46
CA PRO A 314 -5.43 1.45 -16.40
C PRO A 314 -5.31 0.55 -17.64
N ASN A 315 -6.42 0.34 -18.36
CA ASN A 315 -6.46 -0.52 -19.55
C ASN A 315 -6.01 0.20 -20.83
N CYS A 316 -6.56 1.38 -21.12
CA CYS A 316 -6.31 2.10 -22.38
C CYS A 316 -5.56 3.42 -22.22
N GLN A 317 -5.19 3.81 -20.99
CA GLN A 317 -4.53 5.08 -20.66
C GLN A 317 -5.29 6.34 -21.11
N ALA A 318 -6.57 6.20 -21.47
CA ALA A 318 -7.43 7.35 -21.76
C ALA A 318 -7.77 8.09 -20.47
N THR A 319 -7.86 9.41 -20.55
CA THR A 319 -8.25 10.27 -19.44
C THR A 319 -9.73 10.09 -19.12
N TYR A 320 -10.06 10.00 -17.84
CA TYR A 320 -11.45 10.09 -17.40
C TYR A 320 -11.94 11.54 -17.50
N ASP A 321 -13.23 11.70 -17.80
CA ASP A 321 -13.85 13.01 -17.84
C ASP A 321 -14.05 13.57 -16.43
N SER A 322 -13.31 14.64 -16.13
CA SER A 322 -13.37 15.34 -14.85
C SER A 322 -14.75 15.91 -14.54
N ALA A 323 -15.52 16.32 -15.55
CA ALA A 323 -16.88 16.86 -15.33
C ALA A 323 -17.86 15.75 -14.92
N ALA A 324 -17.76 14.57 -15.54
CA ALA A 324 -18.54 13.40 -15.15
C ALA A 324 -18.20 12.95 -13.71
N ILE A 325 -16.91 12.96 -13.34
CA ILE A 325 -16.47 12.65 -11.97
C ILE A 325 -16.99 13.69 -10.97
N GLU A 326 -16.92 14.98 -11.31
CA GLU A 326 -17.46 16.06 -10.48
C GLU A 326 -18.96 15.87 -10.22
N MET A 327 -19.74 15.56 -11.25
CA MET A 327 -21.18 15.30 -11.10
C MET A 327 -21.45 14.08 -10.22
N ALA A 328 -20.70 12.99 -10.42
CA ALA A 328 -20.81 11.79 -9.59
C ALA A 328 -20.49 12.07 -8.11
N LEU A 329 -19.56 12.98 -7.84
CA LEU A 329 -19.25 13.43 -6.48
C LEU A 329 -20.37 14.27 -5.88
N VAL A 330 -20.97 15.17 -6.65
CA VAL A 330 -22.14 15.96 -6.20
C VAL A 330 -23.31 15.03 -5.88
N GLU A 331 -23.61 14.06 -6.74
CA GLU A 331 -24.64 13.05 -6.49
C GLU A 331 -24.31 12.19 -5.25
N ALA A 332 -23.05 11.84 -5.05
CA ALA A 332 -22.64 11.09 -3.87
C ALA A 332 -22.78 11.91 -2.57
N LEU A 333 -22.44 13.20 -2.61
CA LEU A 333 -22.66 14.13 -1.50
C LEU A 333 -24.15 14.26 -1.19
N GLN A 334 -25.00 14.44 -2.21
CA GLN A 334 -26.45 14.53 -2.05
C GLN A 334 -27.04 13.24 -1.46
N ARG A 335 -26.60 12.06 -1.93
CA ARG A 335 -26.99 10.77 -1.34
C ARG A 335 -26.61 10.67 0.13
N LYS A 336 -25.41 11.10 0.50
CA LYS A 336 -24.97 11.12 1.91
C LYS A 336 -25.78 12.11 2.75
N LEU A 337 -26.10 13.28 2.22
CA LEU A 337 -26.95 14.27 2.89
C LEU A 337 -28.38 13.74 3.09
N MET A 338 -28.93 13.07 2.09
CA MET A 338 -30.22 12.40 2.19
C MET A 338 -30.19 11.31 3.27
N ALA A 339 -29.16 10.46 3.27
CA ALA A 339 -28.99 9.43 4.30
C ALA A 339 -28.86 10.02 5.71
N PHE A 340 -28.14 11.14 5.87
CA PHE A 340 -28.04 11.85 7.14
C PHE A 340 -29.38 12.45 7.59
N THR A 341 -30.19 12.93 6.64
CA THR A 341 -31.50 13.54 6.94
C THR A 341 -32.56 12.50 7.30
N LEU A 342 -32.53 11.35 6.62
CA LEU A 342 -33.47 10.24 6.81
C LEU A 342 -32.99 9.20 7.83
N GLN A 343 -31.88 9.46 8.53
CA GLN A 343 -31.30 8.51 9.46
C GLN A 343 -32.27 8.17 10.61
N ASP A 344 -32.16 6.93 11.09
CA ASP A 344 -32.85 6.54 12.31
C ASP A 344 -32.26 7.22 13.54
N LEU A 345 -33.08 7.35 14.57
CA LEU A 345 -32.64 7.72 15.92
C LEU A 345 -32.68 6.50 16.83
N VAL A 346 -31.66 6.33 17.66
CA VAL A 346 -31.54 5.18 18.58
C VAL A 346 -31.54 5.66 20.02
N CYS A 347 -32.28 4.98 20.88
CA CYS A 347 -32.31 5.29 22.30
C CYS A 347 -30.98 4.91 22.98
N LEU A 348 -30.42 5.81 23.79
CA LEU A 348 -29.18 5.58 24.52
C LEU A 348 -29.28 4.53 25.64
N LYS A 349 -30.49 4.26 26.16
CA LYS A 349 -30.70 3.31 27.27
C LYS A 349 -31.02 1.90 26.80
N CYS A 350 -32.02 1.75 25.91
CA CYS A 350 -32.50 0.44 25.47
C CYS A 350 -31.99 0.03 24.08
N HIS A 351 -31.27 0.91 23.38
CA HIS A 351 -30.81 0.72 22.00
C HIS A 351 -31.92 0.42 20.98
N GLY A 352 -33.18 0.72 21.32
CA GLY A 352 -34.32 0.63 20.41
C GLY A 352 -34.33 1.77 19.40
N VAL A 353 -34.75 1.45 18.17
CA VAL A 353 -34.95 2.42 17.08
C VAL A 353 -36.23 3.22 17.32
N LYS A 354 -36.20 4.52 17.01
CA LYS A 354 -37.36 5.40 17.14
C LYS A 354 -38.38 5.13 16.02
N GLU A 355 -39.50 4.53 16.38
CA GLU A 355 -40.54 4.14 15.40
C GLU A 355 -41.53 5.26 15.05
N THR A 356 -41.66 6.29 15.89
CA THR A 356 -42.65 7.37 15.71
C THR A 356 -41.99 8.75 15.70
N HIS A 357 -42.57 9.72 15.00
CA HIS A 357 -41.90 11.01 14.77
C HIS A 357 -41.97 11.98 15.96
N MET A 358 -43.12 12.05 16.64
CA MET A 358 -43.40 13.07 17.67
C MET A 358 -42.67 12.92 19.02
N PRO A 359 -42.38 11.71 19.58
CA PRO A 359 -41.86 11.64 20.94
C PRO A 359 -40.43 12.19 21.03
N VAL A 360 -40.16 12.99 22.06
CA VAL A 360 -38.83 13.53 22.33
C VAL A 360 -37.96 12.49 23.05
N TYR A 361 -38.57 11.64 23.88
CA TYR A 361 -37.90 10.60 24.67
C TYR A 361 -38.45 9.22 24.33
N CYS A 362 -37.63 8.18 24.55
CA CYS A 362 -38.06 6.80 24.42
C CYS A 362 -39.04 6.41 25.55
N SER A 363 -39.79 5.33 25.35
CA SER A 363 -40.67 4.74 26.37
C SER A 363 -39.93 4.33 27.66
N CYS A 364 -38.62 4.06 27.57
CA CYS A 364 -37.73 3.81 28.72
C CYS A 364 -37.18 5.09 29.38
N ALA A 365 -37.72 6.27 29.02
CA ALA A 365 -37.22 7.58 29.45
C ALA A 365 -35.74 7.82 29.11
N GLY A 366 -35.27 7.26 27.99
CA GLY A 366 -33.92 7.51 27.46
C GLY A 366 -33.95 8.50 26.29
N ASP A 367 -32.90 9.29 26.16
CA ASP A 367 -32.70 10.20 25.03
C ASP A 367 -32.41 9.43 23.74
N PHE A 368 -32.81 10.03 22.63
CA PHE A 368 -32.51 9.54 21.29
C PHE A 368 -31.25 10.21 20.76
N ALA A 369 -30.38 9.42 20.13
CA ALA A 369 -29.16 9.89 19.49
C ALA A 369 -29.15 9.57 17.99
N LEU A 370 -28.39 10.36 17.25
CA LEU A 370 -28.12 10.16 15.82
C LEU A 370 -27.38 8.84 15.61
N THR A 371 -27.80 8.05 14.62
CA THR A 371 -27.07 6.86 14.15
C THR A 371 -25.85 7.27 13.33
N ILE A 372 -25.98 8.30 12.50
CA ILE A 372 -24.91 8.95 11.75
C ILE A 372 -24.55 10.25 12.47
N ARG A 373 -23.40 10.25 13.16
CA ARG A 373 -22.93 11.44 13.89
C ARG A 373 -22.58 12.57 12.92
N THR A 374 -22.89 13.81 13.30
CA THR A 374 -22.56 15.02 12.55
C THR A 374 -21.06 15.13 12.25
N GLN A 375 -20.20 14.78 13.22
CA GLN A 375 -18.75 14.79 13.02
C GLN A 375 -18.29 13.91 11.84
N VAL A 376 -18.83 12.69 11.74
CA VAL A 376 -18.48 11.76 10.65
C VAL A 376 -18.93 12.31 9.30
N PHE A 377 -20.10 12.96 9.24
CA PHE A 377 -20.56 13.62 8.03
C PHE A 377 -19.65 14.79 7.64
N MET A 378 -19.27 15.64 8.59
CA MET A 378 -18.36 16.78 8.34
C MET A 378 -16.96 16.32 7.91
N GLU A 379 -16.47 15.22 8.47
CA GLU A 379 -15.22 14.59 8.02
C GLU A 379 -15.29 14.16 6.55
N GLN A 380 -16.43 13.62 6.09
CA GLN A 380 -16.63 13.29 4.67
C GLN A 380 -16.66 14.55 3.81
N VAL A 381 -17.41 15.58 4.22
CA VAL A 381 -17.46 16.89 3.55
C VAL A 381 -16.05 17.49 3.40
N GLY A 382 -15.18 17.34 4.41
CA GLY A 382 -13.78 17.74 4.34
C GLY A 382 -12.99 17.03 3.23
N ILE A 383 -13.22 15.73 3.03
CA ILE A 383 -12.59 14.96 1.94
C ILE A 383 -13.07 15.47 0.58
N PHE A 384 -14.38 15.64 0.38
CA PHE A 384 -14.93 16.21 -0.86
C PHE A 384 -14.34 17.59 -1.15
N ARG A 385 -14.17 18.43 -0.12
CA ARG A 385 -13.56 19.76 -0.26
C ARG A 385 -12.10 19.69 -0.69
N SER A 386 -11.32 18.80 -0.09
CA SER A 386 -9.92 18.57 -0.44
C SER A 386 -9.77 18.12 -1.90
N ILE A 387 -10.62 17.17 -2.35
CA ILE A 387 -10.68 16.73 -3.75
C ILE A 387 -11.06 17.91 -4.66
N ALA A 388 -12.12 18.66 -4.34
CA ALA A 388 -12.59 19.77 -5.17
C ALA A 388 -11.53 20.86 -5.35
N GLN A 389 -10.76 21.16 -4.30
CA GLN A 389 -9.67 22.13 -4.34
C GLN A 389 -8.50 21.65 -5.21
N HIS A 390 -8.11 20.39 -5.05
CA HIS A 390 -6.94 19.84 -5.74
C HIS A 390 -7.18 19.64 -7.25
N TYR A 391 -8.38 19.19 -7.64
CA TYR A 391 -8.73 18.96 -9.04
C TYR A 391 -9.46 20.14 -9.70
N SER A 392 -9.60 21.26 -8.99
CA SER A 392 -10.31 22.48 -9.48
C SER A 392 -11.73 22.19 -9.98
N MET A 393 -12.59 21.67 -9.09
CA MET A 393 -14.00 21.35 -9.36
C MET A 393 -14.93 22.47 -8.85
N PRO A 394 -15.39 23.40 -9.72
CA PRO A 394 -16.12 24.59 -9.29
C PRO A 394 -17.53 24.29 -8.74
N HIS A 395 -18.27 23.37 -9.37
CA HIS A 395 -19.64 23.03 -8.98
C HIS A 395 -19.68 22.27 -7.66
N LEU A 396 -18.77 21.31 -7.48
CA LEU A 396 -18.62 20.62 -6.20
C LEU A 396 -18.20 21.59 -5.09
N LYS A 397 -17.30 22.54 -5.38
CA LYS A 397 -16.90 23.55 -4.40
C LYS A 397 -18.06 24.44 -3.97
N GLU A 398 -18.86 24.95 -4.90
CA GLU A 398 -20.03 25.79 -4.61
C GLU A 398 -21.07 25.03 -3.76
N THR A 399 -21.37 23.78 -4.11
CA THR A 399 -22.32 22.95 -3.35
C THR A 399 -21.84 22.68 -1.92
N LEU A 400 -20.53 22.44 -1.73
CA LEU A 400 -19.92 22.29 -0.40
C LEU A 400 -19.94 23.59 0.41
N GLU A 401 -19.63 24.73 -0.21
CA GLU A 401 -19.66 26.04 0.45
C GLU A 401 -21.07 26.41 0.90
N TRP A 402 -22.08 26.16 0.06
CA TRP A 402 -23.48 26.32 0.43
C TRP A 402 -23.87 25.44 1.62
N LEU A 403 -23.46 24.17 1.61
CA LEU A 403 -23.75 23.22 2.69
C LEU A 403 -23.12 23.66 4.01
N LEU A 404 -21.86 24.12 3.97
CA LEU A 404 -21.15 24.63 5.15
C LEU A 404 -21.76 25.94 5.67
N GLN A 405 -22.19 26.85 4.79
CA GLN A 405 -22.85 28.10 5.21
C GLN A 405 -24.18 27.83 5.93
N LYS A 406 -24.92 26.81 5.51
CA LYS A 406 -26.19 26.41 6.13
C LYS A 406 -26.04 25.59 7.40
N SER A 407 -24.83 25.12 7.68
CA SER A 407 -24.48 24.32 8.85
C SER A 407 -23.62 25.17 9.79
N PRO A 408 -24.20 26.08 10.62
CA PRO A 408 -23.40 26.77 11.61
C PRO A 408 -22.66 25.74 12.46
N GLN A 409 -21.36 25.95 12.68
CA GLN A 409 -20.56 25.07 13.54
C GLN A 409 -21.30 24.92 14.88
N PRO A 410 -21.39 23.70 15.44
CA PRO A 410 -21.84 23.58 16.81
C PRO A 410 -20.86 24.37 17.67
N ASP A 411 -21.34 25.44 18.31
CA ASP A 411 -20.59 26.15 19.35
C ASP A 411 -20.09 25.11 20.38
N HIS A 412 -18.83 25.29 20.77
CA HIS A 412 -18.04 24.44 21.66
C HIS A 412 -18.76 23.85 22.88
#